data_AF-A0A0K9UX52-F1
#
_entry.id   AF-A0A0K9UX52-F1
#
_cell.length_a   1.000
_cell.length_b   1.000
_cell.length_c   1.000
_cell.angle_alpha   90.00
_cell.angle_beta   90.00
_cell.angle_gamma   90.00
#
_symmetry.space_group_name_H-M   'P 1'
#
loop_
_entity.id
_entity.type
_entity.pdbx_description
1 polymer ?
#
loop_
_entity_poly.entity_id
_entity_poly.type
_entity_poly.pdbx_seq_one_letter_code
_entity_poly.pdbx_strand_id
1 'polypeptide(L)'
;MSKLTADIEANLALFIQETQESQLVWGLRNEEGWLSCESTEFEESEVMPFWSSKEDAQIHNVEEWADFEVVEIPLDVFVEDWLITLDEDGVLVGTNWNANLEGKELEPSQLAKLYL
;
A
#
# COMPACT_ATOMS: atom_id res chain seq x y z
N MET A 1 -9.33 -15.77 -0.21
CA MET A 1 -9.31 -15.49 -1.67
C MET A 1 -9.27 -13.99 -1.80
N SER A 2 -8.29 -13.46 -2.53
CA SER A 2 -8.17 -12.01 -2.72
C SER A 2 -9.48 -11.43 -3.26
N LYS A 3 -9.90 -10.29 -2.70
CA LYS A 3 -11.02 -9.50 -3.22
C LYS A 3 -10.58 -8.55 -4.34
N LEU A 4 -9.27 -8.44 -4.57
CA LEU A 4 -8.68 -7.54 -5.55
C LEU A 4 -8.94 -8.05 -6.96
N THR A 5 -9.31 -7.13 -7.84
CA THR A 5 -9.62 -7.42 -9.24
C THR A 5 -8.71 -6.60 -10.17
N ALA A 6 -8.94 -6.69 -11.47
CA ALA A 6 -8.30 -5.80 -12.45
C ALA A 6 -8.85 -4.36 -12.41
N ASP A 7 -9.92 -4.11 -11.66
CA ASP A 7 -10.47 -2.77 -11.46
C ASP A 7 -9.74 -2.04 -10.32
N ILE A 8 -8.77 -1.22 -10.71
CA ILE A 8 -7.91 -0.48 -9.80
C ILE A 8 -8.70 0.54 -8.96
N GLU A 9 -9.72 1.18 -9.52
CA GLU A 9 -10.55 2.14 -8.77
C GLU A 9 -11.39 1.43 -7.71
N ALA A 10 -11.96 0.27 -8.06
CA ALA A 10 -12.69 -0.56 -7.11
C ALA A 10 -11.77 -1.07 -5.98
N ASN A 11 -10.52 -1.45 -6.31
CA ASN A 11 -9.54 -1.89 -5.32
C ASN A 11 -9.13 -0.76 -4.35
N LEU A 12 -9.01 0.48 -4.84
CA LEU A 12 -8.79 1.66 -4.01
C LEU A 12 -9.98 1.90 -3.07
N ALA A 13 -11.21 1.87 -3.58
CA ALA A 13 -12.40 2.05 -2.75
C ALA A 13 -12.49 0.95 -1.67
N LEU A 14 -12.15 -0.29 -2.03
CA LEU A 14 -12.05 -1.40 -1.10
C LEU A 14 -10.95 -1.18 -0.04
N PHE A 15 -9.79 -0.64 -0.44
CA PHE A 15 -8.70 -0.32 0.47
C PHE A 15 -9.19 0.61 1.58
N ILE A 16 -9.77 1.75 1.21
CA ILE A 16 -10.28 2.73 2.17
C ILE A 16 -11.34 2.11 3.09
N GLN A 17 -12.30 1.37 2.52
CA GLN A 17 -13.37 0.76 3.31
C GLN A 17 -12.82 -0.25 4.32
N GLU A 18 -11.96 -1.16 3.89
CA GLU A 18 -11.44 -2.23 4.75
C GLU A 18 -10.43 -1.72 5.78
N THR A 19 -9.58 -0.76 5.44
CA THR A 19 -8.68 -0.14 6.43
C THR A 19 -9.48 0.68 7.44
N GLN A 20 -10.56 1.37 7.05
CA GLN A 20 -11.45 2.03 7.99
C GLN A 20 -12.20 1.04 8.90
N GLU A 21 -12.63 -0.11 8.37
CA GLU A 21 -13.30 -1.14 9.18
C GLU A 21 -12.34 -1.86 10.14
N SER A 22 -11.15 -2.23 9.65
CA SER A 22 -10.15 -2.97 10.42
C SER A 22 -9.26 -2.08 11.30
N GLN A 23 -9.19 -0.78 10.99
CA GLN A 23 -8.27 0.21 11.57
C GLN A 23 -6.80 -0.19 11.41
N LEU A 24 -6.49 -1.00 10.39
CA LEU A 24 -5.18 -1.57 10.14
C LEU A 24 -4.83 -1.45 8.65
N VAL A 25 -3.55 -1.21 8.39
CA VAL A 25 -2.93 -1.19 7.08
C VAL A 25 -1.76 -2.18 7.12
N TRP A 26 -1.52 -2.89 6.02
CA TRP A 26 -0.45 -3.87 5.93
C TRP A 26 0.59 -3.42 4.91
N GLY A 27 1.86 -3.48 5.30
CA GLY A 27 2.99 -3.23 4.42
C GLY A 27 3.99 -4.39 4.45
N LEU A 28 4.95 -4.37 3.53
CA LEU A 28 6.03 -5.35 3.44
C LEU A 28 7.35 -4.73 3.89
N ARG A 29 8.07 -5.42 4.78
CA ARG A 29 9.36 -4.98 5.31
C ARG A 29 10.33 -6.14 5.50
N ASN A 30 11.58 -5.98 5.11
CA ASN A 30 12.67 -6.95 5.33
C ASN A 30 13.78 -6.34 6.21
N GLU A 31 14.95 -7.01 6.29
CA GLU A 31 16.12 -6.50 7.03
C GLU A 31 16.71 -5.21 6.43
N GLU A 32 16.53 -4.98 5.13
CA GLU A 32 17.06 -3.81 4.41
C GLU A 32 16.14 -2.59 4.55
N GLY A 33 14.83 -2.78 4.67
CA GLY A 33 13.87 -1.70 4.80
C GLY A 33 12.44 -2.07 4.43
N TRP A 34 11.63 -1.05 4.17
CA TRP A 34 10.28 -1.20 3.61
C TRP A 34 10.38 -1.42 2.11
N LEU A 35 9.47 -2.23 1.56
CA LEU A 35 9.40 -2.45 0.12
C LEU A 35 9.04 -1.13 -0.59
N SER A 36 9.93 -0.62 -1.44
CA SER A 36 9.60 0.41 -2.42
C SER A 36 9.86 -0.12 -3.82
N CYS A 37 9.03 0.28 -4.77
CA CYS A 37 9.17 -0.01 -6.18
C CYS A 37 9.31 1.29 -6.96
N GLU A 38 9.95 1.24 -8.12
CA GLU A 38 9.94 2.37 -9.04
C GLU A 38 8.52 2.54 -9.60
N SER A 39 7.99 3.77 -9.54
CA SER A 39 6.68 4.08 -10.10
C SER A 39 6.69 3.83 -11.60
N THR A 40 5.66 3.14 -12.08
CA THR A 40 5.48 2.88 -13.52
C THR A 40 4.81 4.06 -14.23
N GLU A 41 4.09 4.91 -13.48
CA GLU A 41 3.38 6.08 -14.00
C GLU A 41 4.23 7.36 -13.94
N PHE A 42 5.16 7.47 -12.98
CA PHE A 42 5.97 8.65 -12.76
C PHE A 42 7.47 8.31 -12.82
N GLU A 43 8.13 8.70 -13.91
CA GLU A 43 9.58 8.59 -14.05
C GLU A 43 10.26 9.34 -12.88
N GLU A 44 11.14 8.65 -12.15
CA GLU A 44 11.87 9.12 -10.95
C GLU A 44 11.10 9.18 -9.62
N SER A 45 9.87 8.67 -9.54
CA SER A 45 9.15 8.52 -8.26
C SER A 45 9.24 7.10 -7.71
N GLU A 46 9.38 6.97 -6.39
CA GLU A 46 9.21 5.68 -5.72
C GLU A 46 7.76 5.50 -5.28
N VAL A 47 7.27 4.26 -5.28
CA VAL A 47 5.96 3.89 -4.78
C VAL A 47 6.10 2.80 -3.74
N MET A 48 5.43 2.99 -2.60
CA MET A 48 5.38 2.02 -1.52
C MET A 48 4.00 1.33 -1.53
N PRO A 49 3.93 0.01 -1.73
CA PRO A 49 2.67 -0.72 -1.77
C PRO A 49 2.15 -1.03 -0.35
N PHE A 50 0.84 -0.82 -0.17
CA PHE A 50 0.11 -1.12 1.06
C PHE A 50 -1.20 -1.86 0.74
N TRP A 51 -1.61 -2.72 1.66
CA TRP A 51 -2.80 -3.56 1.53
C TRP A 51 -3.75 -3.37 2.71
N SER A 52 -5.04 -3.51 2.43
CA SER A 52 -6.08 -3.49 3.47
C SER A 52 -6.21 -4.84 4.20
N SER A 53 -5.63 -5.90 3.64
CA SER A 53 -5.67 -7.25 4.17
C SER A 53 -4.28 -7.87 4.23
N LYS A 54 -4.01 -8.57 5.34
CA LYS A 54 -2.79 -9.36 5.52
C LYS A 54 -2.65 -10.44 4.45
N GLU A 55 -3.75 -11.08 4.07
CA GLU A 55 -3.73 -12.16 3.08
C GLU A 55 -3.25 -11.66 1.72
N ASP A 56 -3.69 -10.46 1.31
CA ASP A 56 -3.29 -9.86 0.03
C ASP A 56 -1.82 -9.46 0.03
N ALA A 57 -1.31 -8.91 1.15
CA ALA A 57 0.13 -8.67 1.31
C ALA A 57 0.95 -9.98 1.31
N GLN A 58 0.42 -11.06 1.90
CA GLN A 58 1.08 -12.37 1.92
C GLN A 58 1.10 -13.07 0.56
N ILE A 59 0.14 -12.81 -0.33
CA ILE A 59 0.14 -13.37 -1.69
C ILE A 59 1.42 -12.99 -2.43
N HIS A 60 1.89 -11.77 -2.21
CA HIS A 60 3.09 -11.24 -2.84
C HIS A 60 4.38 -11.63 -2.14
N ASN A 61 4.29 -12.23 -0.95
CA ASN A 61 5.42 -12.77 -0.20
C ASN A 61 5.85 -14.15 -0.75
N VAL A 62 6.04 -14.21 -2.07
CA VAL A 62 6.46 -15.40 -2.82
C VAL A 62 7.57 -14.99 -3.79
N GLU A 63 8.46 -15.93 -4.10
CA GLU A 63 9.59 -15.72 -5.02
C GLU A 63 10.52 -14.56 -4.60
N GLU A 64 10.51 -13.44 -5.31
CA GLU A 64 11.46 -12.32 -5.09
C GLU A 64 11.22 -11.55 -3.80
N TRP A 65 10.03 -11.64 -3.20
CA TRP A 65 9.70 -10.99 -1.93
C TRP A 65 9.54 -11.97 -0.76
N ALA A 66 10.02 -13.21 -0.91
CA ALA A 66 9.94 -14.24 0.13
C ALA A 66 10.63 -13.87 1.46
N ASP A 67 11.58 -12.93 1.41
CA ASP A 67 12.31 -12.42 2.59
C ASP A 67 11.62 -11.21 3.25
N PHE A 68 10.50 -10.72 2.69
CA PHE A 68 9.73 -9.64 3.30
C PHE A 68 8.74 -10.19 4.32
N GLU A 69 8.62 -9.52 5.45
CA GLU A 69 7.59 -9.81 6.45
C GLU A 69 6.42 -8.83 6.29
N VAL A 70 5.21 -9.36 6.48
CA VAL A 70 3.98 -8.55 6.48
C VAL A 70 3.83 -7.89 7.85
N VAL A 71 3.90 -6.56 7.87
CA VAL A 71 3.85 -5.74 9.08
C VAL A 71 2.52 -4.99 9.14
N GLU A 72 1.84 -5.06 10.28
CA GLU A 72 0.66 -4.22 10.58
C GLU A 72 1.09 -2.81 10.97
N ILE A 73 0.40 -1.84 10.39
CA ILE A 73 0.49 -0.43 10.70
C ILE A 73 -0.91 0.02 11.12
N PRO A 74 -1.09 0.54 12.34
CA PRO A 74 -2.35 1.15 12.75
C PRO A 74 -2.77 2.27 11.78
N LEU A 75 -4.05 2.32 11.38
CA LEU A 75 -4.52 3.29 10.38
C LEU A 75 -4.30 4.74 10.84
N ASP A 76 -4.46 5.03 12.12
CA ASP A 76 -4.17 6.34 12.71
C ASP A 76 -2.71 6.73 12.51
N VAL A 77 -1.77 5.83 12.84
CA VAL A 77 -0.34 6.03 12.61
C VAL A 77 -0.02 6.14 11.11
N PHE A 78 -0.69 5.34 10.28
CA PHE A 78 -0.52 5.40 8.84
C PHE A 78 -0.92 6.79 8.29
N VAL A 79 -2.09 7.30 8.66
CA VAL A 79 -2.57 8.59 8.13
C VAL A 79 -1.85 9.78 8.76
N GLU A 80 -1.57 9.73 10.07
CA GLU A 80 -1.01 10.87 10.80
C GLU A 80 0.52 10.97 10.73
N ASP A 81 1.25 9.85 10.64
CA ASP A 81 2.72 9.86 10.59
C ASP A 81 3.25 9.44 9.21
N TRP A 82 2.79 8.30 8.70
CA TRP A 82 3.34 7.73 7.47
C TRP A 82 3.02 8.57 6.24
N LEU A 83 1.76 8.92 6.02
CA LEU A 83 1.38 9.69 4.83
C LEU A 83 2.09 11.04 4.80
N ILE A 84 2.31 11.67 5.96
CA ILE A 84 3.08 12.93 6.02
C ILE A 84 4.53 12.70 5.62
N THR A 85 5.18 11.68 6.20
CA THR A 85 6.59 11.35 5.91
C THR A 85 6.78 11.01 4.43
N LEU A 86 5.90 10.19 3.85
CA LEU A 86 5.95 9.82 2.45
C LEU A 86 5.73 11.02 1.52
N ASP A 87 4.88 11.99 1.91
CA ASP A 87 4.64 13.21 1.12
C ASP A 87 5.89 14.11 1.13
N GLU A 88 6.58 14.20 2.27
CA GLU A 88 7.85 14.94 2.41
C GLU A 88 8.98 14.31 1.59
N ASP A 89 9.02 12.97 1.53
CA ASP A 89 10.02 12.22 0.77
C ASP A 89 9.67 12.12 -0.73
N GLY A 90 8.48 12.56 -1.15
CA GLY A 90 8.02 12.46 -2.54
C GLY A 90 7.70 11.03 -2.99
N VAL A 91 7.40 10.14 -2.04
CA VAL A 91 7.10 8.73 -2.27
C VAL A 91 5.59 8.55 -2.42
N LEU A 92 5.17 7.88 -3.49
CA LEU A 92 3.77 7.57 -3.77
C LEU A 92 3.29 6.37 -2.95
N VAL A 93 1.98 6.30 -2.75
CA VAL A 93 1.32 5.19 -2.07
C VAL A 93 0.61 4.32 -3.09
N GLY A 94 1.01 3.05 -3.18
CA GLY A 94 0.36 2.04 -3.98
C GLY A 94 -0.71 1.31 -3.17
N THR A 95 -1.99 1.55 -3.41
CA THR A 95 -3.05 0.89 -2.64
C THR A 95 -3.52 -0.39 -3.31
N ASN A 96 -3.60 -1.49 -2.53
CA ASN A 96 -4.24 -2.75 -2.90
C ASN A 96 -3.80 -3.29 -4.26
N TRP A 97 -2.50 -3.57 -4.37
CA TRP A 97 -1.92 -4.17 -5.56
C TRP A 97 -2.44 -5.59 -5.74
N ASN A 98 -3.08 -5.84 -6.89
CA ASN A 98 -3.66 -7.13 -7.24
C ASN A 98 -2.55 -8.17 -7.51
N ALA A 99 -2.92 -9.41 -7.85
CA ALA A 99 -1.97 -10.50 -8.11
C ALA A 99 -0.98 -10.24 -9.27
N ASN A 100 -1.23 -9.23 -10.11
CA ASN A 100 -0.35 -8.82 -11.20
C ASN A 100 0.55 -7.63 -10.81
N LEU A 101 0.58 -7.24 -9.52
CA LEU A 101 1.26 -6.03 -9.03
C LEU A 101 0.70 -4.73 -9.61
N GLU A 102 -0.57 -4.74 -9.98
CA GLU A 102 -1.28 -3.55 -10.48
C GLU A 102 -2.15 -2.97 -9.36
N GLY A 103 -1.96 -1.70 -9.05
CA GLY A 103 -2.78 -0.96 -8.11
C GLY A 103 -2.72 0.53 -8.35
N LYS A 104 -3.54 1.29 -7.61
CA LYS A 104 -3.59 2.75 -7.79
C LYS A 104 -2.40 3.36 -7.06
N GLU A 105 -1.61 4.12 -7.80
CA GLU A 105 -0.57 4.99 -7.22
C GLU A 105 -1.19 6.37 -6.95
N LEU A 106 -1.08 6.84 -5.71
CA LEU A 106 -1.61 8.13 -5.28
C LEU A 106 -0.57 8.88 -4.45
N GLU A 107 -0.62 10.20 -4.52
CA GLU A 107 0.12 11.02 -3.57
C GLU A 107 -0.43 10.76 -2.15
N PRO A 108 0.45 10.70 -1.12
CA PRO A 108 0.00 10.48 0.25
C PRO A 108 -1.03 11.51 0.72
N SER A 109 -0.85 12.78 0.34
CA SER A 109 -1.82 13.85 0.63
C SER A 109 -3.18 13.68 -0.07
N GLN A 110 -3.23 13.02 -1.23
CA GLN A 110 -4.50 12.66 -1.88
C GLN A 110 -5.18 11.50 -1.16
N LEU A 111 -4.42 10.49 -0.78
CA LEU A 111 -4.94 9.34 -0.03
C LEU A 111 -5.49 9.78 1.33
N ALA A 112 -4.80 10.65 2.06
CA ALA A 112 -5.26 11.19 3.34
C ALA A 112 -6.64 11.86 3.24
N LYS A 113 -6.91 12.56 2.13
CA LYS A 113 -8.22 13.22 1.89
C LYS A 113 -9.38 12.24 1.74
N LEU A 114 -9.11 10.99 1.37
CA LEU A 114 -10.14 9.95 1.26
C LEU A 114 -10.56 9.40 2.63
N TYR A 115 -9.77 9.68 3.68
CA TYR A 115 -10.06 9.30 5.07
C TYR A 115 -10.76 10.40 5.89
N LEU A 116 -10.96 11.60 5.31
CA LEU A 116 -11.65 12.74 5.93
C LEU A 116 -13.17 12.69 5.71
#